data_AF-A0A357T0F8-F1
#
_entry.id   AF-A0A357T0F8-F1
#
_cell.length_a   1.000
_cell.length_b   1.000
_cell.length_c   1.000
_cell.angle_alpha   90.00
_cell.angle_beta   90.00
_cell.angle_gamma   90.00
#
_symmetry.space_group_name_H-M   'P 1'
#
loop_
_entity.id
_entity.type
_entity.pdbx_description
1 polymer ?
#
loop_
_entity_poly.entity_id
_entity_poly.type
_entity_poly.pdbx_seq_one_letter_code
_entity_poly.pdbx_strand_id
1 'polypeptide(L)'
;MKRDFLGGFQRLGKALMTPVAVLPAAALLLRLGAGDVLDLKWMFAAGDAIFGNLALLFAIGIAIGLAEENNGVAGLAAAVGFFVLTKVAGTFDETINMGVLAGIISGVLAAYLYNKYKAIKVPDFLGFFGGKRFVPIITSLYALILGALAGYVWPLIQGFISSFGNTIATSGATGGFIFGFLNRLLIPLGLHHVINSFAWFQFGEFVDVAGKVITGDL
;
A
#
# COMPACT_ATOMS: atom_id res chain seq x y z
N MET A 1 -11.70 -30.53 -2.00
CA MET A 1 -11.72 -29.10 -2.37
C MET A 1 -11.28 -28.14 -1.25
N LYS A 2 -10.45 -28.55 -0.26
CA LYS A 2 -10.01 -27.68 0.87
C LYS A 2 -8.51 -27.31 0.85
N ARG A 3 -7.75 -27.69 -0.19
CA ARG A 3 -6.29 -27.50 -0.27
C ARG A 3 -5.83 -26.18 -0.89
N ASP A 4 -6.73 -25.33 -1.40
CA ASP A 4 -6.33 -24.17 -2.22
C ASP A 4 -6.29 -22.84 -1.45
N PHE A 5 -7.20 -22.62 -0.49
CA PHE A 5 -7.30 -21.35 0.24
C PHE A 5 -6.09 -21.05 1.14
N LEU A 6 -5.67 -22.04 1.94
CA LEU A 6 -4.48 -21.92 2.80
C LEU A 6 -3.20 -21.74 1.97
N GLY A 7 -3.12 -22.41 0.81
CA GLY A 7 -2.01 -22.26 -0.13
C GLY A 7 -1.94 -20.85 -0.73
N GLY A 8 -3.08 -20.26 -1.08
CA GLY A 8 -3.18 -18.87 -1.54
C GLY A 8 -2.65 -17.86 -0.51
N PHE A 9 -3.10 -17.96 0.74
CA PHE A 9 -2.62 -17.10 1.82
C PHE A 9 -1.11 -17.27 2.09
N GLN A 10 -0.61 -18.51 2.04
CA GLN A 10 0.82 -18.76 2.19
C GLN A 10 1.65 -18.16 1.05
N ARG A 11 1.17 -18.24 -0.20
CA ARG A 11 1.82 -17.63 -1.37
C ARG A 11 1.82 -16.11 -1.28
N LEU A 12 0.70 -15.51 -0.89
CA LEU A 12 0.60 -14.06 -0.65
C LEU A 12 1.57 -13.63 0.45
N GLY A 13 1.61 -14.34 1.58
CA GLY A 13 2.56 -14.08 2.67
C GLY A 13 4.02 -14.14 2.20
N LYS A 14 4.36 -15.10 1.34
CA LYS A 14 5.70 -15.17 0.72
C LYS A 14 5.99 -14.00 -0.21
N ALA A 15 5.02 -13.59 -1.03
CA ALA A 15 5.17 -12.48 -1.96
C ALA A 15 5.36 -11.13 -1.25
N LEU A 16 4.76 -10.98 -0.06
CA LEU A 16 4.94 -9.80 0.81
C LEU A 16 6.35 -9.69 1.42
N MET A 17 7.14 -10.77 1.44
CA MET A 17 8.48 -10.72 2.04
C MET A 17 9.45 -9.86 1.25
N THR A 18 9.34 -9.80 -0.09
CA THR A 18 10.29 -9.06 -0.92
C THR A 18 10.24 -7.55 -0.66
N PRO A 19 9.06 -6.88 -0.63
CA PRO A 19 8.97 -5.49 -0.19
C PRO A 19 9.36 -5.28 1.28
N VAL A 20 9.05 -6.23 2.16
CA VAL A 20 9.38 -6.09 3.59
C VAL A 20 10.90 -6.13 3.82
N ALA A 21 11.65 -6.87 3.00
CA ALA A 21 13.09 -6.97 3.12
C ALA A 21 13.84 -5.64 2.93
N VAL A 22 13.24 -4.64 2.26
CA VAL A 22 13.88 -3.31 2.09
C VAL A 22 13.70 -2.40 3.32
N LEU A 23 12.75 -2.71 4.22
CA LEU A 23 12.41 -1.84 5.35
C LEU A 23 13.55 -1.62 6.35
N PRO A 24 14.38 -2.61 6.71
CA PRO A 24 15.51 -2.38 7.60
C PRO A 24 16.51 -1.38 7.01
N ALA A 25 16.79 -1.48 5.71
CA ALA A 25 17.67 -0.53 5.03
C ALA A 25 17.06 0.88 5.01
N ALA A 26 15.76 1.00 4.67
CA ALA A 26 15.05 2.27 4.69
C ALA A 26 15.06 2.92 6.09
N ALA A 27 14.80 2.14 7.13
CA ALA A 27 14.81 2.60 8.52
C ALA A 27 16.20 3.07 8.96
N LEU A 28 17.26 2.35 8.59
CA LEU A 28 18.63 2.77 8.88
C LEU A 28 18.99 4.08 8.17
N LEU A 29 18.67 4.21 6.88
CA LEU A 29 18.91 5.44 6.13
C LEU A 29 18.17 6.64 6.74
N LEU A 30 16.90 6.46 7.08
CA LEU A 30 16.07 7.51 7.68
C LEU A 30 16.61 7.89 9.07
N ARG A 31 16.89 6.91 9.94
CA ARG A 31 17.36 7.19 11.30
C ARG A 31 18.75 7.80 11.32
N LEU A 32 19.69 7.26 10.55
CA LEU A 32 21.06 7.78 10.49
C LEU A 32 21.10 9.18 9.88
N GLY A 33 20.21 9.48 8.92
CA GLY A 33 20.15 10.78 8.26
C GLY A 33 19.50 11.89 9.08
N ALA A 34 18.86 11.56 10.21
CA ALA A 34 18.15 12.52 11.05
C ALA A 34 19.08 13.61 11.63
N GLY A 35 18.51 14.80 11.86
CA GLY A 35 19.25 15.98 12.31
C GLY A 35 19.91 15.84 13.69
N ASP A 36 19.46 14.90 14.50
CA ASP A 36 20.01 14.57 15.82
C ASP A 36 21.09 13.48 15.78
N VAL A 37 21.34 12.84 14.63
CA VAL A 37 22.28 11.71 14.50
C VAL A 37 23.50 12.07 13.66
N LEU A 38 23.38 12.07 12.32
CA LEU A 38 24.46 12.49 11.41
C LEU A 38 24.11 13.76 10.64
N ASP A 39 22.86 14.24 10.71
CA ASP A 39 22.35 15.42 10.00
C ASP A 39 22.64 15.42 8.48
N LEU A 40 22.46 14.25 7.86
CA LEU A 40 22.67 14.06 6.42
C LEU A 40 21.33 14.01 5.68
N LYS A 41 20.85 15.18 5.27
CA LYS A 41 19.54 15.35 4.58
C LYS A 41 19.34 14.42 3.37
N TRP A 42 20.38 14.17 2.59
CA TRP A 42 20.31 13.27 1.44
C TRP A 42 20.10 11.80 1.84
N MET A 43 20.64 11.40 3.00
CA MET A 43 20.46 10.04 3.53
C MET A 43 19.08 9.87 4.14
N PHE A 44 18.60 10.89 4.88
CA PHE A 44 17.23 10.93 5.37
C PHE A 44 16.23 10.82 4.21
N ALA A 45 16.42 11.63 3.16
CA ALA A 45 15.58 11.62 1.97
C ALA A 45 15.58 10.27 1.24
N ALA A 46 16.72 9.55 1.21
CA ALA A 46 16.79 8.22 0.62
C ALA A 46 15.95 7.19 1.39
N GLY A 47 15.97 7.23 2.74
CA GLY A 47 15.13 6.38 3.57
C GLY A 47 13.64 6.73 3.42
N ASP A 48 13.32 8.03 3.46
CA ASP A 48 11.97 8.55 3.29
C ASP A 48 11.36 8.18 1.92
N ALA A 49 12.15 8.23 0.85
CA ALA A 49 11.68 7.83 -0.48
C ALA A 49 11.15 6.38 -0.53
N ILE A 50 11.71 5.47 0.27
CA ILE A 50 11.25 4.07 0.34
C ILE A 50 9.93 4.00 1.11
N PHE A 51 9.82 4.66 2.26
CA PHE A 51 8.59 4.69 3.05
C PHE A 51 7.45 5.43 2.34
N GLY A 52 7.73 6.56 1.71
CA GLY A 52 6.78 7.35 0.93
C GLY A 52 6.22 6.61 -0.29
N ASN A 53 6.95 5.61 -0.81
CA ASN A 53 6.51 4.79 -1.95
C ASN A 53 6.16 3.34 -1.57
N LEU A 54 5.96 3.08 -0.28
CA LEU A 54 5.78 1.72 0.25
C LEU A 54 4.62 0.98 -0.42
N ALA A 55 3.48 1.65 -0.64
CA ALA A 55 2.33 1.05 -1.30
C ALA A 55 2.64 0.57 -2.73
N LEU A 56 3.39 1.36 -3.49
CA LEU A 56 3.81 1.00 -4.85
C LEU A 56 4.81 -0.18 -4.82
N LEU A 57 5.78 -0.16 -3.91
CA LEU A 57 6.73 -1.25 -3.73
C LEU A 57 6.03 -2.57 -3.38
N PHE A 58 5.00 -2.51 -2.53
CA PHE A 58 4.14 -3.65 -2.24
C PHE A 58 3.38 -4.13 -3.48
N ALA A 59 2.79 -3.23 -4.27
CA ALA A 59 2.12 -3.60 -5.52
C ALA A 59 3.03 -4.40 -6.45
N ILE A 60 4.24 -3.87 -6.70
CA ILE A 60 5.23 -4.48 -7.58
C ILE A 60 5.69 -5.84 -7.03
N GLY A 61 6.10 -5.89 -5.76
CA GLY A 61 6.64 -7.10 -5.14
C GLY A 61 5.63 -8.22 -5.03
N ILE A 62 4.38 -7.91 -4.67
CA ILE A 62 3.29 -8.89 -4.62
C ILE A 62 3.01 -9.43 -6.02
N ALA A 63 2.94 -8.55 -7.03
CA ALA A 63 2.66 -8.97 -8.37
C ALA A 63 3.72 -9.91 -8.94
N ILE A 64 5.00 -9.58 -8.74
CA ILE A 64 6.12 -10.43 -9.15
C ILE A 64 6.10 -11.76 -8.38
N GLY A 65 5.92 -11.72 -7.06
CA GLY A 65 5.97 -12.95 -6.24
C GLY A 65 4.78 -13.89 -6.43
N LEU A 66 3.65 -13.40 -6.94
CA LEU A 66 2.47 -14.21 -7.27
C LEU A 66 2.36 -14.59 -8.74
N ALA A 67 3.05 -13.87 -9.64
CA ALA A 67 3.10 -14.19 -11.04
C ALA A 67 3.88 -15.49 -11.29
N GLU A 68 3.36 -16.32 -12.18
CA GLU A 68 4.11 -17.45 -12.72
C GLU A 68 5.40 -16.96 -13.38
N GLU A 69 6.48 -17.71 -13.21
CA GLU A 69 7.83 -17.34 -13.70
C GLU A 69 8.45 -16.09 -13.02
N ASN A 70 7.85 -15.57 -11.94
CA ASN A 70 8.30 -14.33 -11.26
C ASN A 70 8.55 -13.19 -12.26
N ASN A 71 7.65 -13.01 -13.22
CA ASN A 71 7.94 -12.17 -14.37
C ASN A 71 7.77 -10.67 -14.06
N GLY A 72 8.78 -9.86 -14.42
CA GLY A 72 8.78 -8.41 -14.20
C GLY A 72 7.63 -7.65 -14.87
N VAL A 73 7.02 -8.19 -15.93
CA VAL A 73 5.85 -7.58 -16.59
C VAL A 73 4.65 -7.50 -15.63
N ALA A 74 4.49 -8.48 -14.73
CA ALA A 74 3.46 -8.42 -13.70
C ALA A 74 3.68 -7.25 -12.73
N GLY A 75 4.95 -7.00 -12.35
CA GLY A 75 5.33 -5.85 -11.53
C GLY A 75 5.01 -4.52 -12.21
N LEU A 76 5.35 -4.38 -13.49
CA LEU A 76 4.98 -3.21 -14.28
C LEU A 76 3.46 -3.02 -14.36
N ALA A 77 2.72 -4.10 -14.60
CA ALA A 77 1.26 -4.06 -14.64
C ALA A 77 0.67 -3.62 -13.29
N ALA A 78 1.26 -4.03 -12.17
CA ALA A 78 0.83 -3.61 -10.83
C ALA A 78 1.10 -2.15 -10.54
N ALA A 79 2.24 -1.61 -10.99
CA ALA A 79 2.51 -0.17 -10.89
C ALA A 79 1.47 0.64 -11.68
N VAL A 80 1.19 0.22 -12.92
CA VAL A 80 0.14 0.85 -13.75
C VAL A 80 -1.23 0.76 -13.08
N GLY A 81 -1.62 -0.43 -12.61
CA GLY A 81 -2.87 -0.63 -11.88
C GLY A 81 -2.97 0.21 -10.61
N PHE A 82 -1.87 0.38 -9.89
CA PHE A 82 -1.83 1.15 -8.64
C PHE A 82 -2.07 2.63 -8.92
N PHE A 83 -1.39 3.19 -9.93
CA PHE A 83 -1.60 4.58 -10.32
C PHE A 83 -3.02 4.81 -10.82
N VAL A 84 -3.57 3.94 -11.65
CA VAL A 84 -4.94 4.08 -12.15
C VAL A 84 -5.95 4.01 -11.00
N LEU A 85 -5.83 3.00 -10.13
CA LEU A 85 -6.73 2.83 -8.99
C LEU A 85 -6.73 4.06 -8.07
N THR A 86 -5.55 4.51 -7.66
CA THR A 86 -5.41 5.62 -6.70
C THR A 86 -5.81 6.96 -7.31
N LYS A 87 -5.44 7.22 -8.58
CA LYS A 87 -5.80 8.48 -9.24
C LYS A 87 -7.29 8.55 -9.57
N VAL A 88 -7.91 7.46 -10.02
CA VAL A 88 -9.36 7.43 -10.25
C VAL A 88 -10.10 7.62 -8.93
N ALA A 89 -9.75 6.89 -7.86
CA ALA A 89 -10.38 7.08 -6.55
C ALA A 89 -10.26 8.53 -6.07
N GLY A 90 -9.07 9.14 -6.20
CA GLY A 90 -8.82 10.52 -5.82
C GLY A 90 -9.61 11.58 -6.59
N THR A 91 -10.19 11.25 -7.76
CA THR A 91 -11.08 12.19 -8.48
C THR A 91 -12.45 12.37 -7.82
N PHE A 92 -12.85 11.44 -6.95
CA PHE A 92 -14.10 11.53 -6.19
C PHE A 92 -13.91 12.35 -4.91
N ASP A 93 -12.76 12.20 -4.26
CA ASP A 93 -12.34 12.93 -3.07
C ASP A 93 -10.81 12.86 -2.93
N GLU A 94 -10.16 14.03 -2.90
CA GLU A 94 -8.70 14.15 -2.82
C GLU A 94 -8.13 13.65 -1.48
N THR A 95 -8.96 13.51 -0.45
CA THR A 95 -8.58 13.00 0.87
C THR A 95 -8.55 11.47 0.93
N ILE A 96 -9.01 10.77 -0.12
CA ILE A 96 -8.98 9.31 -0.19
C ILE A 96 -7.51 8.82 -0.15
N ASN A 97 -7.18 8.11 0.93
CA ASN A 97 -5.89 7.48 1.11
C ASN A 97 -6.06 6.00 1.46
N MET A 98 -5.77 5.15 0.49
CA MET A 98 -5.85 3.69 0.64
C MET A 98 -4.55 3.07 1.18
N GLY A 99 -3.48 3.84 1.30
CA GLY A 99 -2.16 3.40 1.76
C GLY A 99 -1.66 2.13 1.08
N VAL A 100 -1.04 1.25 1.86
CA VAL A 100 -0.50 -0.04 1.40
C VAL A 100 -1.58 -0.97 0.84
N LEU A 101 -2.85 -0.81 1.23
CA LEU A 101 -3.93 -1.66 0.75
C LEU A 101 -4.18 -1.49 -0.75
N ALA A 102 -4.13 -0.26 -1.28
CA ALA A 102 -4.18 -0.05 -2.73
C ALA A 102 -3.04 -0.78 -3.45
N GLY A 103 -1.86 -0.81 -2.83
CA GLY A 103 -0.72 -1.59 -3.30
C GLY A 103 -1.01 -3.08 -3.38
N ILE A 104 -1.52 -3.66 -2.28
CA ILE A 104 -1.88 -5.09 -2.19
C ILE A 104 -2.96 -5.45 -3.23
N ILE A 105 -4.03 -4.64 -3.31
CA ILE A 105 -5.12 -4.86 -4.27
C ILE A 105 -4.60 -4.86 -5.70
N SER A 106 -3.80 -3.84 -6.07
CA SER A 106 -3.22 -3.74 -7.41
C SER A 106 -2.26 -4.90 -7.70
N GLY A 107 -1.42 -5.26 -6.74
CA GLY A 107 -0.44 -6.34 -6.90
C GLY A 107 -1.10 -7.71 -7.11
N VAL A 108 -2.13 -8.02 -6.31
CA VAL A 108 -2.91 -9.26 -6.47
C VAL A 108 -3.66 -9.27 -7.80
N LEU A 109 -4.29 -8.15 -8.17
CA LEU A 109 -4.98 -8.01 -9.46
C LEU A 109 -4.03 -8.26 -10.63
N ALA A 110 -2.88 -7.59 -10.63
CA ALA A 110 -1.89 -7.71 -11.70
C ALA A 110 -1.33 -9.12 -11.82
N ALA A 111 -1.02 -9.79 -10.71
CA ALA A 111 -0.59 -11.19 -10.74
C ALA A 111 -1.67 -12.12 -11.29
N TYR A 112 -2.92 -11.94 -10.86
CA TYR A 112 -4.05 -12.73 -11.35
C TYR A 112 -4.22 -12.57 -12.86
N LEU A 113 -4.23 -11.32 -13.35
CA LEU A 113 -4.37 -11.01 -14.77
C LEU A 113 -3.15 -11.47 -15.58
N TYR A 114 -1.95 -11.41 -15.01
CA TYR A 114 -0.75 -11.96 -15.62
C TYR A 114 -0.90 -13.47 -15.86
N ASN A 115 -1.21 -14.23 -14.80
CA ASN A 115 -1.35 -15.68 -14.88
C ASN A 115 -2.45 -16.09 -15.87
N LYS A 116 -3.51 -15.30 -15.96
CA LYS A 116 -4.63 -15.54 -16.88
C LYS A 116 -4.32 -15.18 -18.34
N TYR A 117 -3.63 -14.05 -18.59
CA TYR A 117 -3.54 -13.46 -19.94
C TYR A 117 -2.14 -13.45 -20.54
N LYS A 118 -1.10 -13.95 -19.86
CA LYS A 118 0.29 -13.95 -20.35
C LYS A 118 0.50 -14.59 -21.72
N ALA A 119 -0.40 -15.49 -22.15
CA ALA A 119 -0.36 -16.18 -23.44
C ALA A 119 -1.56 -15.84 -24.35
N ILE A 120 -2.23 -14.71 -24.11
CA ILE A 120 -3.38 -14.28 -24.91
C ILE A 120 -2.98 -14.05 -26.38
N LYS A 121 -3.83 -14.52 -27.30
CA LYS A 121 -3.73 -14.25 -28.72
C LYS A 121 -4.74 -13.17 -29.08
N VAL A 122 -4.26 -12.12 -29.74
CA VAL A 122 -5.07 -11.00 -30.24
C VAL A 122 -5.08 -11.04 -31.77
N PRO A 123 -6.06 -10.40 -32.44
CA PRO A 123 -6.08 -10.33 -33.90
C PRO A 123 -4.78 -9.75 -34.48
N ASP A 124 -4.43 -10.12 -35.72
CA ASP A 124 -3.13 -9.80 -36.33
C ASP A 124 -2.83 -8.29 -36.35
N PHE A 125 -3.83 -7.45 -36.60
CA PHE A 125 -3.69 -5.99 -36.58
C PHE A 125 -3.37 -5.42 -35.18
N LEU A 126 -3.61 -6.17 -34.11
CA LEU A 126 -3.24 -5.85 -32.72
C LEU A 126 -2.06 -6.69 -32.22
N GLY A 127 -1.35 -7.42 -33.09
CA GLY A 127 -0.33 -8.40 -32.70
C GLY A 127 0.74 -7.87 -31.74
N PHE A 128 1.04 -6.57 -31.79
CA PHE A 128 1.95 -5.90 -30.84
C PHE A 128 1.53 -6.05 -29.37
N PHE A 129 0.22 -6.06 -29.10
CA PHE A 129 -0.36 -6.13 -27.76
C PHE A 129 -0.57 -7.57 -27.26
N GLY A 130 -0.22 -8.59 -28.05
CA GLY A 130 -0.39 -9.99 -27.67
C GLY A 130 0.52 -10.45 -26.53
N GLY A 131 0.15 -11.59 -25.93
CA GLY A 131 0.93 -12.22 -24.86
C GLY A 131 1.09 -11.35 -23.61
N LYS A 132 2.29 -11.37 -23.02
CA LYS A 132 2.60 -10.68 -21.75
C LYS A 132 2.36 -9.16 -21.81
N ARG A 133 2.48 -8.54 -23.00
CA ARG A 133 2.28 -7.09 -23.21
C ARG A 133 0.82 -6.67 -23.04
N PHE A 134 -0.12 -7.60 -23.16
CA PHE A 134 -1.54 -7.33 -22.88
C PHE A 134 -1.80 -7.08 -21.40
N VAL A 135 -0.95 -7.62 -20.52
CA VAL A 135 -1.23 -7.66 -19.07
C VAL A 135 -1.33 -6.26 -18.47
N PRO A 136 -0.40 -5.31 -18.69
CA PRO A 136 -0.57 -3.94 -18.19
C PRO A 136 -1.84 -3.24 -18.70
N ILE A 137 -2.28 -3.54 -19.93
CA ILE A 137 -3.47 -2.94 -20.56
C ILE A 137 -4.73 -3.44 -19.88
N ILE A 138 -4.87 -4.76 -19.71
CA ILE A 138 -6.04 -5.31 -19.05
C ILE A 138 -6.06 -4.93 -17.56
N THR A 139 -4.89 -4.87 -16.90
CA THR A 139 -4.80 -4.43 -15.51
C THR A 139 -5.24 -2.99 -15.33
N SER A 140 -4.89 -2.06 -16.23
CA SER A 140 -5.37 -0.67 -16.14
C SER A 140 -6.90 -0.57 -16.28
N LEU A 141 -7.51 -1.37 -17.16
CA LEU A 141 -8.97 -1.40 -17.33
C LEU A 141 -9.68 -1.90 -16.08
N TYR A 142 -9.21 -2.99 -15.46
CA TYR A 142 -9.78 -3.48 -14.20
C TYR A 142 -9.52 -2.51 -13.04
N ALA A 143 -8.32 -1.91 -12.99
CA ALA A 143 -7.99 -0.91 -11.98
C ALA A 143 -8.85 0.35 -12.08
N LEU A 144 -9.28 0.74 -13.28
CA LEU A 144 -10.22 1.85 -13.48
C LEU A 144 -11.55 1.57 -12.80
N ILE A 145 -12.09 0.36 -12.98
CA ILE A 145 -13.33 -0.07 -12.33
C ILE A 145 -13.15 -0.11 -10.81
N LEU A 146 -12.05 -0.69 -10.33
CA LEU A 146 -11.75 -0.74 -8.89
C LEU A 146 -11.55 0.66 -8.29
N GLY A 147 -10.91 1.57 -9.01
CA GLY A 147 -10.72 2.96 -8.59
C GLY A 147 -12.05 3.71 -8.47
N ALA A 148 -12.96 3.52 -9.43
CA ALA A 148 -14.30 4.11 -9.36
C ALA A 148 -15.09 3.53 -8.17
N LEU A 149 -15.04 2.22 -7.96
CA LEU A 149 -15.67 1.58 -6.79
C LEU A 149 -15.06 2.08 -5.47
N ALA A 150 -13.73 2.19 -5.41
CA ALA A 150 -13.03 2.73 -4.25
C ALA A 150 -13.40 4.20 -3.99
N GLY A 151 -13.59 5.01 -5.04
CA GLY A 151 -14.06 6.39 -4.91
C GLY A 151 -15.37 6.53 -4.11
N TYR A 152 -16.31 5.60 -4.31
CA TYR A 152 -17.59 5.61 -3.58
C TYR A 152 -17.53 4.91 -2.22
N VAL A 153 -16.82 3.78 -2.13
CA VAL A 153 -16.88 2.90 -0.95
C VAL A 153 -15.79 3.23 0.08
N TRP A 154 -14.61 3.66 -0.38
CA TRP A 154 -13.47 3.90 0.51
C TRP A 154 -13.68 5.04 1.50
N PRO A 155 -14.33 6.18 1.17
CA PRO A 155 -14.58 7.24 2.16
C PRO A 155 -15.31 6.74 3.41
N LEU A 156 -16.25 5.81 3.25
CA LEU A 156 -16.95 5.19 4.38
C LEU A 156 -15.98 4.38 5.25
N ILE A 157 -15.16 3.53 4.62
CA ILE A 157 -14.18 2.69 5.32
C ILE A 157 -13.13 3.56 6.02
N GLN A 158 -12.61 4.56 5.31
CA GLN A 158 -11.65 5.51 5.83
C GLN A 158 -12.24 6.27 7.02
N GLY A 159 -13.48 6.76 6.92
CA GLY A 159 -14.17 7.42 8.03
C GLY A 159 -14.28 6.54 9.28
N PHE A 160 -14.61 5.25 9.12
CA PHE A 160 -14.59 4.28 10.23
C PHE A 160 -13.20 4.13 10.83
N ILE A 161 -12.17 3.97 10.00
CA ILE A 161 -10.78 3.85 10.46
C ILE A 161 -10.35 5.12 11.21
N SER A 162 -10.68 6.31 10.69
CA SER A 162 -10.36 7.60 11.32
C SER A 162 -11.04 7.76 12.68
N SER A 163 -12.35 7.49 12.74
CA SER A 163 -13.13 7.60 13.98
C SER A 163 -12.64 6.60 15.02
N PHE A 164 -12.34 5.37 14.60
CA PHE A 164 -11.81 4.33 15.47
C PHE A 164 -10.41 4.70 15.98
N GLY A 165 -9.55 5.23 15.10
CA GLY A 165 -8.24 5.76 15.48
C GLY A 165 -8.32 6.89 16.51
N ASN A 166 -9.22 7.85 16.31
CA ASN A 166 -9.44 8.95 17.26
C ASN A 166 -9.98 8.47 18.62
N THR A 167 -10.85 7.46 18.61
CA THR A 167 -11.37 6.85 19.85
C THR A 167 -10.25 6.17 20.63
N ILE A 168 -9.39 5.41 19.95
CA ILE A 168 -8.20 4.81 20.55
C ILE A 168 -7.29 5.90 21.11
N ALA A 169 -7.11 6.99 20.37
CA ALA A 169 -6.21 8.06 20.76
C ALA A 169 -6.59 8.76 22.07
N THR A 170 -7.89 8.96 22.27
CA THR A 170 -8.44 9.66 23.43
C THR A 170 -8.71 8.75 24.63
N SER A 171 -8.54 7.43 24.49
CA SER A 171 -8.88 6.42 25.52
C SER A 171 -7.77 6.14 26.56
N GLY A 172 -6.72 6.96 26.61
CA GLY A 172 -5.63 6.83 27.59
C GLY A 172 -4.96 5.45 27.58
N ALA A 173 -4.69 4.88 28.75
CA ALA A 173 -3.98 3.59 28.88
C ALA A 173 -4.68 2.41 28.17
N THR A 174 -6.02 2.37 28.20
CA THR A 174 -6.80 1.33 27.49
C THR A 174 -6.69 1.50 25.98
N GLY A 175 -6.70 2.75 25.50
CA GLY A 175 -6.42 3.08 24.11
C GLY A 175 -5.05 2.59 23.66
N GLY A 176 -4.01 2.88 24.45
CA GLY A 176 -2.64 2.39 24.18
C GLY A 176 -2.54 0.86 24.10
N PHE A 177 -3.25 0.13 24.95
CA PHE A 177 -3.31 -1.33 24.89
C PHE A 177 -3.97 -1.83 23.59
N ILE A 178 -5.15 -1.30 23.25
CA ILE A 178 -5.89 -1.69 22.03
C ILE A 178 -5.08 -1.33 20.79
N PHE A 179 -4.47 -0.14 20.76
CA PHE A 179 -3.56 0.29 19.70
C PHE A 179 -2.44 -0.74 19.52
N GLY A 180 -1.68 -1.05 20.58
CA GLY A 180 -0.56 -1.99 20.51
C GLY A 180 -0.98 -3.38 20.04
N PHE A 181 -2.12 -3.87 20.53
CA PHE A 181 -2.68 -5.16 20.12
C PHE A 181 -3.04 -5.19 18.63
N LEU A 182 -3.79 -4.20 18.14
CA LEU A 182 -4.22 -4.14 16.74
C LEU A 182 -3.06 -3.84 15.79
N ASN A 183 -2.15 -2.96 16.19
CA ASN A 183 -0.94 -2.68 15.45
C ASN A 183 -0.17 -3.97 15.17
N ARG A 184 0.02 -4.82 16.19
CA ARG A 184 0.67 -6.13 16.03
C ARG A 184 -0.11 -7.09 15.12
N LEU A 185 -1.43 -7.13 15.25
CA LEU A 185 -2.31 -7.98 14.43
C LEU A 185 -2.28 -7.60 12.94
N LEU A 186 -2.09 -6.31 12.64
CA LEU A 186 -2.15 -5.76 11.28
C LEU A 186 -0.79 -5.69 10.57
N ILE A 187 0.31 -6.06 11.23
CA ILE A 187 1.63 -6.17 10.61
C ILE A 187 1.60 -7.04 9.34
N PRO A 188 1.04 -8.26 9.36
CA PRO A 188 1.06 -9.15 8.19
C PRO A 188 0.26 -8.62 7.00
N LEU A 189 -0.71 -7.74 7.25
CA LEU A 189 -1.56 -7.12 6.23
C LEU A 189 -1.01 -5.78 5.74
N GLY A 190 0.07 -5.26 6.33
CA GLY A 190 0.56 -3.90 6.06
C GLY A 190 -0.37 -2.78 6.55
N LEU A 191 -1.55 -3.11 7.06
CA LEU A 191 -2.57 -2.15 7.53
C LEU A 191 -2.16 -1.42 8.81
N HIS A 192 -1.17 -1.93 9.53
CA HIS A 192 -0.61 -1.27 10.70
C HIS A 192 -0.08 0.14 10.39
N HIS A 193 0.38 0.41 9.17
CA HIS A 193 0.77 1.76 8.74
C HIS A 193 -0.40 2.75 8.75
N VAL A 194 -1.61 2.31 8.42
CA VAL A 194 -2.80 3.18 8.45
C VAL A 194 -3.09 3.61 9.88
N ILE A 195 -3.04 2.67 10.83
CA ILE A 195 -3.25 2.96 12.25
C ILE A 195 -2.09 3.78 12.84
N ASN A 196 -0.84 3.51 12.43
CA ASN A 196 0.33 4.27 12.84
C ASN A 196 0.27 5.73 12.35
N SER A 197 -0.13 5.97 11.09
CA SER A 197 -0.25 7.34 10.57
C SER A 197 -1.26 8.16 11.39
N PHE A 198 -2.35 7.57 11.87
CA PHE A 198 -3.25 8.24 12.81
C PHE A 198 -2.56 8.54 14.15
N ALA A 199 -1.87 7.56 14.73
CA ALA A 199 -1.16 7.75 16.00
C ALA A 199 -0.04 8.79 15.93
N TRP A 200 0.61 8.91 14.77
CA TRP A 200 1.76 9.79 14.60
C TRP A 200 1.40 11.20 14.16
N PHE A 201 0.41 11.37 13.28
CA PHE A 201 0.11 12.68 12.68
C PHE A 201 -1.23 13.28 13.13
N GLN A 202 -2.13 12.45 13.66
CA GLN A 202 -3.51 12.85 13.98
C GLN A 202 -3.90 12.62 15.44
N PHE A 203 -2.99 12.08 16.24
CA PHE A 203 -3.23 11.77 17.64
C PHE A 203 -3.06 13.01 18.51
N GLY A 204 -4.11 13.35 19.27
CA GLY A 204 -4.09 14.50 20.18
C GLY A 204 -4.14 15.84 19.45
N GLU A 205 -4.60 16.86 20.16
CA GLU A 205 -4.49 18.26 19.77
C GLU A 205 -3.61 18.96 20.80
N PHE A 206 -2.50 19.51 20.33
CA PHE A 206 -1.53 20.25 21.12
C PHE A 206 -1.51 21.70 20.64
N VAL A 207 -1.68 22.64 21.54
CA VAL A 207 -1.58 24.07 21.22
C VAL A 207 -0.13 24.49 21.40
N ASP A 208 0.51 24.95 20.32
CA ASP A 208 1.86 25.50 20.43
C ASP A 208 1.88 26.85 21.17
N VAL A 209 3.07 27.35 21.49
CA VAL A 209 3.26 28.65 22.17
C VAL A 209 2.71 29.85 21.40
N ALA A 210 2.37 29.69 20.12
CA ALA A 210 1.77 30.70 19.25
C ALA A 210 0.24 30.53 19.11
N GLY A 211 -0.38 29.58 19.82
CA GLY A 211 -1.82 29.32 19.77
C GLY A 211 -2.26 28.46 18.59
N LYS A 212 -1.33 27.86 17.84
CA LYS A 212 -1.65 26.99 16.71
C LYS A 212 -1.91 25.57 17.21
N VAL A 213 -3.05 25.00 16.81
CA VAL A 213 -3.35 23.59 17.05
C VAL A 213 -2.49 22.73 16.12
N ILE A 214 -1.70 21.84 16.71
CA ILE A 214 -0.87 20.83 16.07
C ILE A 214 -1.42 19.47 16.51
N THR A 215 -1.53 18.53 15.57
CA THR A 215 -2.00 17.17 15.85
C THR A 215 -0.87 16.17 15.63
N GLY A 216 -0.89 15.06 16.36
CA GLY A 216 0.11 14.00 16.24
C GLY A 216 1.13 13.96 17.38
N ASP A 217 1.89 12.87 17.42
CA ASP A 217 3.02 12.62 18.34
C ASP A 217 4.39 12.87 17.66
N LEU A 218 4.37 13.34 16.40
CA LEU A 218 5.54 13.69 15.59
C LEU A 218 5.46 15.11 15.00
#